data_AF-A0A7K1GXW3-F1
#
_entry.id   AF-A0A7K1GXW3-F1
#
_cell.length_a   1.000
_cell.length_b   1.000
_cell.length_c   1.000
_cell.angle_alpha   90.00
_cell.angle_beta   90.00
_cell.angle_gamma   90.00
#
_symmetry.space_group_name_H-M   'P 1'
#
loop_
_entity.id
_entity.type
_entity.pdbx_description
1 polymer ?
#
loop_
_entity_poly.entity_id
_entity_poly.type
_entity_poly.pdbx_seq_one_letter_code
_entity_poly.pdbx_strand_id
1 'polypeptide(L)'
;MARPSTVVFDDVPPQAASKEPPTVMPPVVMTKFRKKSLRCILIAPAFVSRFPLSLNLVTVSSLDEIVEDEERIFLSRVPKSIEMHLQASKSIPGGVPSSWASSRPTPVWVSHGNGAYVWDVDDNRYIDFHAGYGANVVGHANPSVVAAVQKRVTQGTHFAQPTSDSIVVAEELSRRFGLPQWRFCNSGTEATMDAVHLMRVITGRDLIIKVEGSYNGHHDSVAISIFRSAEELGPADKPWRTPGAGIPQAIA
;
A
#
# COMPACT_ATOMS: atom_id res chain seq x y z
N MET A 1 -28.46 -14.97 -42.40
CA MET A 1 -28.04 -13.63 -42.84
C MET A 1 -28.98 -12.61 -42.18
N ALA A 2 -28.56 -12.04 -41.04
CA ALA A 2 -29.33 -11.05 -40.30
C ALA A 2 -28.44 -9.80 -40.14
N ARG A 3 -29.00 -8.62 -40.45
CA ARG A 3 -28.31 -7.33 -40.50
C ARG A 3 -28.03 -6.80 -39.08
N PRO A 4 -26.94 -6.05 -38.86
CA PRO A 4 -26.70 -5.38 -37.59
C PRO A 4 -27.55 -4.11 -37.49
N SER A 5 -28.23 -3.94 -36.37
CA SER A 5 -28.95 -2.72 -35.98
C SER A 5 -27.99 -1.70 -35.37
N THR A 6 -27.87 -0.55 -36.01
CA THR A 6 -27.19 0.65 -35.50
C THR A 6 -27.94 1.18 -34.28
N VAL A 7 -27.26 1.36 -33.14
CA VAL A 7 -27.78 2.08 -31.99
C VAL A 7 -27.38 3.55 -32.13
N VAL A 8 -28.39 4.42 -32.23
CA VAL A 8 -28.25 5.88 -32.17
C VAL A 8 -28.35 6.28 -30.70
N PHE A 9 -27.41 7.07 -30.19
CA PHE A 9 -27.51 7.70 -28.87
C PHE A 9 -28.24 9.03 -29.04
N ASP A 10 -29.42 9.16 -28.44
CA ASP A 10 -30.12 10.43 -28.33
C ASP A 10 -29.44 11.31 -27.26
N ASP A 11 -29.12 12.54 -27.63
CA ASP A 11 -28.59 13.58 -26.75
C ASP A 11 -29.62 13.92 -25.65
N VAL A 12 -29.25 13.70 -24.38
CA VAL A 12 -30.03 14.16 -23.22
C VAL A 12 -29.57 15.57 -22.83
N PRO A 13 -30.45 16.59 -22.86
CA PRO A 13 -30.08 17.95 -22.48
C PRO A 13 -29.90 18.09 -20.95
N PRO A 14 -29.04 19.01 -20.48
CA PRO A 14 -28.70 19.16 -19.06
C PRO A 14 -29.91 19.66 -18.26
N GLN A 15 -30.29 18.93 -17.21
CA GLN A 15 -31.31 19.38 -16.26
C GLN A 15 -30.76 20.47 -15.34
N ALA A 16 -31.54 21.54 -15.19
CA ALA A 16 -31.26 22.70 -14.36
C ALA A 16 -31.27 22.34 -12.85
N ALA A 17 -30.24 22.77 -12.13
CA ALA A 17 -30.12 22.63 -10.69
C ALA A 17 -31.16 23.48 -9.94
N SER A 18 -32.00 22.85 -9.11
CA SER A 18 -32.87 23.53 -8.15
C SER A 18 -32.05 24.09 -6.98
N LYS A 19 -32.31 25.36 -6.64
CA LYS A 19 -31.71 26.10 -5.53
C LYS A 19 -32.57 25.92 -4.27
N GLU A 20 -32.20 24.98 -3.39
CA GLU A 20 -32.60 25.03 -1.98
C GLU A 20 -31.43 24.60 -1.09
N PRO A 21 -31.13 25.34 0.01
CA PRO A 21 -30.05 24.98 0.91
C PRO A 21 -30.48 23.86 1.88
N PRO A 22 -29.65 22.84 2.13
CA PRO A 22 -29.98 21.79 3.10
C PRO A 22 -29.93 22.32 4.54
N THR A 23 -30.95 21.94 5.29
CA THR A 23 -31.19 22.28 6.70
C THR A 23 -30.10 21.71 7.61
N VAL A 24 -29.53 22.54 8.48
CA VAL A 24 -28.50 22.17 9.45
C VAL A 24 -29.10 21.33 10.59
N MET A 25 -28.60 20.10 10.78
CA MET A 25 -28.88 19.30 11.98
C MET A 25 -28.03 19.79 13.17
N PRO A 26 -28.55 19.73 14.42
CA PRO A 26 -27.80 20.16 15.60
C PRO A 26 -26.71 19.13 15.99
N PRO A 27 -25.61 19.56 16.63
CA PRO A 27 -24.52 18.68 17.00
C PRO A 27 -24.90 17.71 18.13
N VAL A 28 -24.45 16.47 18.00
CA VAL A 28 -24.51 15.44 19.06
C VAL A 28 -23.54 15.80 20.18
N VAL A 29 -24.07 15.88 21.40
CA VAL A 29 -23.33 16.15 22.64
C VAL A 29 -22.46 14.94 23.00
N MET A 30 -21.13 15.06 22.91
CA MET A 30 -20.21 14.09 23.51
C MET A 30 -20.18 14.25 25.04
N THR A 31 -20.54 13.17 25.73
CA THR A 31 -20.46 13.05 27.19
C THR A 31 -19.01 12.93 27.68
N LYS A 32 -18.71 13.63 28.77
CA LYS A 32 -17.41 13.74 29.44
C LYS A 32 -16.82 12.36 29.81
N PHE A 33 -15.65 12.03 29.27
CA PHE A 33 -14.78 11.00 29.85
C PHE A 33 -13.99 11.58 31.05
N ARG A 34 -14.14 10.95 32.22
CA ARG A 34 -13.43 11.29 33.46
C ARG A 34 -11.96 10.87 33.36
N LYS A 35 -11.03 11.82 33.61
CA LYS A 35 -9.60 11.56 33.84
C LYS A 35 -9.42 10.60 35.04
N LYS A 36 -8.84 9.42 34.81
CA LYS A 36 -8.17 8.63 35.85
C LYS A 36 -6.66 8.72 35.63
N SER A 37 -5.95 8.97 36.73
CA SER A 37 -4.53 9.28 36.83
C SER A 37 -3.61 8.22 36.22
N LEU A 38 -2.72 8.63 35.32
CA LEU A 38 -1.46 7.92 35.10
C LEU A 38 -0.39 8.56 35.99
N ARG A 39 0.19 7.76 36.88
CA ARG A 39 1.42 8.10 37.61
C ARG A 39 2.60 7.88 36.66
N CYS A 40 3.25 8.97 36.27
CA CYS A 40 4.55 8.94 35.61
C CYS A 40 5.60 8.48 36.63
N ILE A 41 6.24 7.34 36.38
CA ILE A 41 7.44 6.92 37.11
C ILE A 41 8.61 7.68 36.48
N LEU A 42 9.05 8.75 37.14
CA LEU A 42 10.30 9.44 36.85
C LEU A 42 11.46 8.51 37.23
N ILE A 43 12.14 7.94 36.23
CA ILE A 43 13.45 7.31 36.41
C ILE A 43 14.48 8.44 36.40
N ALA A 44 15.25 8.56 37.48
CA ALA A 44 16.27 9.59 37.67
C ALA A 44 17.40 9.50 36.62
N PRO A 45 18.02 10.64 36.23
CA PRO A 45 19.12 10.65 35.27
C PRO A 45 20.43 10.40 36.01
N ALA A 46 20.95 9.18 35.95
CA ALA A 46 22.26 8.87 36.50
C ALA A 46 22.99 7.79 35.68
N PHE A 47 23.18 8.02 34.38
CA PHE A 47 24.25 7.39 33.61
C PHE A 47 24.39 8.03 32.22
N VAL A 48 25.06 9.18 32.12
CA VAL A 48 25.59 9.67 30.84
C VAL A 48 27.09 9.88 31.04
N SER A 49 27.86 8.80 30.95
CA SER A 49 29.30 8.86 30.88
C SER A 49 29.80 8.28 29.57
N ARG A 50 30.38 9.17 28.75
CA ARG A 50 31.46 8.93 27.77
C ARG A 50 31.19 7.91 26.66
N PHE A 51 30.44 8.34 25.65
CA PHE A 51 30.87 8.10 24.27
C PHE A 51 31.44 9.42 23.73
N PRO A 52 32.70 9.47 23.25
CA PRO A 52 33.16 10.61 22.48
C PRO A 52 32.52 10.49 21.09
N LEU A 53 31.26 10.90 20.94
CA LEU A 53 30.79 11.33 19.63
C LEU A 53 31.52 12.64 19.34
N SER A 54 32.68 12.53 18.71
CA SER A 54 33.13 13.54 17.77
C SER A 54 32.08 13.57 16.66
N LEU A 55 31.00 14.31 16.89
CA LEU A 55 30.19 14.85 15.80
C LEU A 55 31.09 15.87 15.12
N ASN A 56 31.84 15.41 14.13
CA ASN A 56 32.27 16.33 13.08
C ASN A 56 30.98 16.87 12.47
N LEU A 57 30.55 18.03 12.97
CA LEU A 57 29.56 18.85 12.31
C LEU A 57 30.21 19.25 10.99
N VAL A 58 30.02 18.42 9.96
CA VAL A 58 30.24 18.84 8.59
C VAL A 58 29.32 20.03 8.41
N THR A 59 29.89 21.21 8.20
CA THR A 59 29.14 22.38 7.77
C THR A 59 28.66 22.11 6.35
N VAL A 60 27.55 21.40 6.24
CA VAL A 60 26.79 21.25 4.99
C VAL A 60 26.07 22.55 4.75
N SER A 61 26.25 23.13 3.57
CA SER A 61 25.78 24.48 3.30
C SER A 61 24.31 24.52 2.86
N SER A 62 23.76 23.38 2.41
CA SER A 62 22.31 23.18 2.17
C SER A 62 21.87 21.70 2.23
N LEU A 63 20.55 21.47 2.31
CA LEU A 63 19.94 20.12 2.19
C LEU A 63 20.19 19.51 0.80
N ASP A 64 20.17 20.34 -0.24
CA ASP A 64 20.36 19.88 -1.62
C ASP A 64 21.76 19.30 -1.82
N GLU A 65 22.78 19.92 -1.23
CA GLU A 65 24.15 19.38 -1.25
C GLU A 65 24.25 18.01 -0.57
N ILE A 66 23.54 17.81 0.55
CA ILE A 66 23.51 16.51 1.24
C ILE A 66 22.87 15.46 0.33
N VAL A 67 21.76 15.79 -0.32
CA VAL A 67 21.06 14.88 -1.23
C VAL A 67 21.96 14.51 -2.40
N GLU A 68 22.59 15.50 -3.04
CA GLU A 68 23.52 15.26 -4.16
C GLU A 68 24.71 14.39 -3.76
N ASP A 69 25.31 14.63 -2.60
CA ASP A 69 26.43 13.83 -2.11
C ASP A 69 26.02 12.40 -1.78
N GLU A 70 24.88 12.20 -1.12
CA GLU A 70 24.35 10.87 -0.80
C GLU A 70 23.92 10.11 -2.06
N GLU A 71 23.31 10.78 -3.05
CA GLU A 71 22.99 10.18 -4.34
C GLU A 71 24.25 9.75 -5.08
N ARG A 72 25.30 10.59 -5.09
CA ARG A 72 26.60 10.24 -5.69
C ARG A 72 27.23 9.03 -5.00
N ILE A 73 27.23 8.99 -3.67
CA ILE A 73 27.73 7.85 -2.88
C ILE A 73 26.90 6.60 -3.19
N PHE A 74 25.57 6.71 -3.20
CA PHE A 74 24.66 5.62 -3.51
C PHE A 74 24.94 5.04 -4.89
N LEU A 75 24.95 5.86 -5.95
CA LEU A 75 25.21 5.44 -7.33
C LEU A 75 26.57 4.75 -7.49
N SER A 76 27.59 5.18 -6.73
CA SER A 76 28.91 4.54 -6.75
C SER A 76 28.91 3.11 -6.20
N ARG A 77 27.92 2.76 -5.36
CA ARG A 77 27.79 1.44 -4.73
C ARG A 77 26.92 0.46 -5.52
N VAL A 78 26.12 0.94 -6.47
CA VAL A 78 25.10 0.12 -7.18
C VAL A 78 25.24 0.09 -8.72
N PRO A 79 26.45 -0.04 -9.29
CA PRO A 79 26.64 0.01 -10.75
C PRO A 79 25.86 -1.05 -11.53
N LYS A 80 25.73 -2.28 -11.02
CA LYS A 80 24.96 -3.36 -11.68
C LYS A 80 23.46 -3.09 -11.60
N SER A 81 22.97 -2.54 -10.49
CA SER A 81 21.56 -2.12 -10.37
C SER A 81 21.19 -1.07 -11.43
N ILE A 82 22.10 -0.10 -11.70
CA ILE A 82 21.91 0.89 -12.76
C ILE A 82 21.82 0.21 -14.14
N GLU A 83 22.75 -0.70 -14.44
CA GLU A 83 22.74 -1.45 -15.71
C GLU A 83 21.44 -2.24 -15.90
N MET A 84 21.00 -2.96 -14.86
CA MET A 84 19.75 -3.73 -14.89
C MET A 84 18.53 -2.82 -15.07
N HIS A 85 18.50 -1.67 -14.40
CA HIS A 85 17.41 -0.71 -14.57
C HIS A 85 17.32 -0.19 -16.01
N LEU A 86 18.46 0.14 -16.63
CA LEU A 86 18.52 0.56 -18.03
C LEU A 86 18.10 -0.56 -18.99
N GLN A 87 18.50 -1.80 -18.71
CA GLN A 87 18.07 -2.96 -19.48
C GLN A 87 16.56 -3.20 -19.35
N ALA A 88 16.05 -3.21 -18.12
CA ALA A 88 14.65 -3.44 -17.82
C ALA A 88 13.74 -2.37 -18.44
N SER A 89 14.18 -1.10 -18.43
CA SER A 89 13.45 0.03 -19.01
C SER A 89 13.15 -0.13 -20.50
N LYS A 90 13.84 -1.03 -21.21
CA LYS A 90 13.55 -1.37 -22.62
C LYS A 90 12.26 -2.19 -22.79
N SER A 91 11.80 -2.86 -21.74
CA SER A 91 10.69 -3.83 -21.80
C SER A 91 9.68 -3.71 -20.68
N ILE A 92 10.00 -2.95 -19.61
CA ILE A 92 9.16 -2.74 -18.45
C ILE A 92 8.97 -1.22 -18.30
N PRO A 93 7.73 -0.69 -18.31
CA PRO A 93 7.49 0.73 -18.09
C PRO A 93 8.12 1.23 -16.80
N GLY A 94 8.96 2.26 -16.89
CA GLY A 94 9.71 2.78 -15.74
C GLY A 94 10.77 1.83 -15.17
N GLY A 95 11.11 0.74 -15.89
CA GLY A 95 12.16 -0.20 -15.50
C GLY A 95 11.88 -1.03 -14.26
N VAL A 96 10.62 -1.08 -13.79
CA VAL A 96 10.20 -1.78 -12.57
C VAL A 96 8.82 -2.45 -12.75
N PRO A 97 8.57 -3.61 -12.14
CA PRO A 97 7.30 -4.33 -12.30
C PRO A 97 6.11 -3.66 -11.59
N SER A 98 6.38 -2.73 -10.67
CA SER A 98 5.39 -1.97 -9.91
C SER A 98 5.92 -0.57 -9.66
N SER A 99 5.08 0.46 -9.76
CA SER A 99 5.46 1.85 -9.47
C SER A 99 5.95 2.03 -8.03
N TRP A 100 5.50 1.18 -7.11
CA TRP A 100 5.96 1.15 -5.72
C TRP A 100 7.43 0.72 -5.56
N ALA A 101 7.96 -0.02 -6.53
CA ALA A 101 9.38 -0.41 -6.56
C ALA A 101 10.26 0.64 -7.28
N SER A 102 9.67 1.74 -7.76
CA SER A 102 10.43 2.84 -8.35
C SER A 102 11.05 3.70 -7.26
N SER A 103 12.32 4.08 -7.43
CA SER A 103 13.01 5.02 -6.56
C SER A 103 13.99 5.88 -7.36
N ARG A 104 14.26 7.08 -6.85
CA ARG A 104 15.33 7.95 -7.33
C ARG A 104 16.61 7.72 -6.51
N PRO A 105 17.80 7.86 -7.11
CA PRO A 105 18.04 8.11 -8.54
C PRO A 105 17.84 6.85 -9.41
N THR A 106 17.89 5.65 -8.82
CA THR A 106 17.60 4.37 -9.47
C THR A 106 17.08 3.37 -8.43
N PRO A 107 16.27 2.35 -8.81
CA PRO A 107 15.92 1.25 -7.92
C PRO A 107 17.13 0.36 -7.59
N VAL A 108 17.19 -0.12 -6.35
CA VAL A 108 18.11 -1.19 -5.94
C VAL A 108 17.58 -2.52 -6.44
N TRP A 109 18.39 -3.24 -7.22
CA TRP A 109 18.04 -4.56 -7.72
C TRP A 109 18.47 -5.61 -6.70
N VAL A 110 17.49 -6.30 -6.11
CA VAL A 110 17.74 -7.32 -5.07
C VAL A 110 18.15 -8.64 -5.72
N SER A 111 19.22 -9.27 -5.21
CA SER A 111 19.62 -10.62 -5.63
C SER A 111 18.98 -11.71 -4.78
N HIS A 112 19.08 -11.61 -3.46
CA HIS A 112 18.55 -12.60 -2.52
C HIS A 112 18.38 -12.04 -1.10
N GLY A 113 17.72 -12.80 -0.23
CA GLY A 113 17.56 -12.49 1.19
C GLY A 113 17.53 -13.74 2.05
N ASN A 114 17.91 -13.59 3.32
CA ASN A 114 17.86 -14.63 4.34
C ASN A 114 17.63 -14.03 5.73
N GLY A 115 16.58 -14.47 6.42
CA GLY A 115 16.15 -13.88 7.68
C GLY A 115 15.81 -12.40 7.50
N ALA A 116 16.43 -11.55 8.32
CA ALA A 116 16.25 -10.08 8.26
C ALA A 116 17.23 -9.37 7.31
N TYR A 117 18.02 -10.12 6.53
CA TYR A 117 19.04 -9.55 5.64
C TYR A 117 18.65 -9.70 4.18
N VAL A 118 19.01 -8.69 3.39
CA VAL A 118 18.85 -8.65 1.93
C VAL A 118 20.18 -8.25 1.31
N TRP A 119 20.48 -8.83 0.15
CA TRP A 119 21.62 -8.51 -0.67
C TRP A 119 21.14 -8.00 -2.01
N ASP A 120 21.73 -6.91 -2.50
CA ASP A 120 21.52 -6.47 -3.87
C ASP A 120 22.37 -7.27 -4.87
N VAL A 121 22.28 -6.94 -6.14
CA VAL A 121 23.09 -7.54 -7.22
C VAL A 121 24.54 -7.08 -7.21
N ASP A 122 24.83 -6.00 -6.48
CA ASP A 122 26.14 -5.39 -6.27
C ASP A 122 26.85 -5.95 -5.01
N ASP A 123 26.28 -6.99 -4.40
CA ASP A 123 26.76 -7.68 -3.19
C ASP A 123 26.72 -6.83 -1.90
N ASN A 124 26.03 -5.69 -1.91
CA ASN A 124 25.79 -4.90 -0.71
C ASN A 124 24.77 -5.61 0.18
N ARG A 125 25.04 -5.65 1.50
CA ARG A 125 24.15 -6.27 2.49
C ARG A 125 23.40 -5.23 3.31
N TYR A 126 22.09 -5.41 3.42
CA TYR A 126 21.17 -4.54 4.16
C TYR A 126 20.46 -5.31 5.27
N ILE A 127 20.05 -4.60 6.33
CA ILE A 127 19.02 -5.07 7.26
C ILE A 127 17.68 -4.58 6.72
N ASP A 128 16.74 -5.49 6.48
CA ASP A 128 15.46 -5.19 5.86
C ASP A 128 14.42 -4.75 6.89
N PHE A 129 14.24 -3.43 7.00
CA PHE A 129 13.14 -2.82 7.75
C PHE A 129 11.88 -2.60 6.90
N HIS A 130 11.95 -2.86 5.59
CA HIS A 130 10.83 -2.69 4.67
C HIS A 130 9.90 -3.92 4.70
N ALA A 131 10.46 -5.12 4.82
CA ALA A 131 9.76 -6.39 4.97
C ALA A 131 8.63 -6.59 3.92
N GLY A 132 8.87 -6.12 2.69
CA GLY A 132 7.88 -6.17 1.61
C GLY A 132 6.57 -5.46 1.94
N TYR A 133 6.64 -4.19 2.39
CA TYR A 133 5.49 -3.43 2.88
C TYR A 133 4.77 -4.12 4.06
N GLY A 134 5.51 -4.88 4.86
CA GLY A 134 4.99 -5.67 5.98
C GLY A 134 4.42 -7.05 5.62
N ALA A 135 4.35 -7.42 4.34
CA ALA A 135 3.87 -8.74 3.93
C ALA A 135 4.83 -9.87 4.32
N ASN A 136 6.14 -9.61 4.33
CA ASN A 136 7.17 -10.60 4.66
C ASN A 136 7.56 -10.56 6.15
N VAL A 137 6.57 -10.72 7.04
CA VAL A 137 6.77 -10.59 8.50
C VAL A 137 7.68 -11.66 9.10
N VAL A 138 7.83 -12.81 8.44
CA VAL A 138 8.65 -13.95 8.94
C VAL A 138 10.08 -13.96 8.40
N GLY A 139 10.46 -12.92 7.64
CA GLY A 139 11.77 -12.78 7.03
C GLY A 139 11.97 -13.63 5.77
N HIS A 140 13.02 -13.31 5.04
CA HIS A 140 13.38 -13.95 3.76
C HIS A 140 13.84 -15.39 3.97
N ALA A 141 13.46 -16.27 3.04
CA ALA A 141 13.86 -17.68 3.02
C ALA A 141 13.61 -18.42 4.36
N ASN A 142 12.52 -18.09 5.07
CA ASN A 142 12.16 -18.74 6.32
C ASN A 142 12.10 -20.29 6.14
N PRO A 143 12.88 -21.08 6.91
CA PRO A 143 13.01 -22.53 6.66
C PRO A 143 11.67 -23.28 6.68
N SER A 144 10.75 -22.90 7.57
CA SER A 144 9.43 -23.52 7.67
C SER A 144 8.56 -23.24 6.46
N VAL A 145 8.59 -21.99 5.95
CA VAL A 145 7.86 -21.60 4.74
C VAL A 145 8.45 -22.29 3.51
N VAL A 146 9.78 -22.28 3.37
CA VAL A 146 10.49 -22.93 2.26
C VAL A 146 10.15 -24.42 2.20
N ALA A 147 10.23 -25.13 3.34
CA ALA A 147 9.91 -26.55 3.40
C ALA A 147 8.44 -26.83 3.03
N ALA A 148 7.50 -26.01 3.52
CA ALA A 148 6.08 -26.15 3.20
C ALA A 148 5.80 -25.94 1.70
N VAL A 149 6.38 -24.91 1.09
CA VAL A 149 6.27 -24.64 -0.34
C VAL A 149 6.88 -25.78 -1.16
N GLN A 150 8.11 -26.21 -0.86
CA GLN A 150 8.79 -27.31 -1.55
C GLN A 150 7.97 -28.61 -1.53
N LYS A 151 7.40 -28.95 -0.36
CA LYS A 151 6.52 -30.11 -0.22
C LYS A 151 5.25 -29.97 -1.08
N ARG A 152 4.67 -28.77 -1.16
CA ARG A 152 3.43 -28.53 -1.90
C ARG A 152 3.64 -28.53 -3.41
N VAL A 153 4.67 -27.85 -3.92
CA VAL A 153 4.90 -27.66 -5.35
C VAL A 153 5.20 -28.97 -6.08
N THR A 154 5.87 -29.92 -5.43
CA THR A 154 6.14 -31.26 -5.99
C THR A 154 4.88 -32.10 -6.22
N GLN A 155 3.78 -31.72 -5.59
CA GLN A 155 2.49 -32.37 -5.77
C GLN A 155 1.59 -31.63 -6.78
N GLY A 156 2.02 -30.48 -7.33
CA GLY A 156 1.28 -29.63 -8.26
C GLY A 156 0.88 -28.27 -7.66
N THR A 157 0.81 -27.23 -8.51
CA THR A 157 0.62 -25.83 -8.10
C THR A 157 -0.74 -25.23 -8.49
N HIS A 158 -1.42 -25.79 -9.49
CA HIS A 158 -2.71 -25.27 -9.96
C HIS A 158 -3.61 -26.41 -10.46
N PHE A 159 -4.77 -26.56 -9.82
CA PHE A 159 -5.74 -27.61 -10.14
C PHE A 159 -7.09 -27.10 -10.60
N ALA A 160 -7.36 -25.80 -10.47
CA ALA A 160 -8.71 -25.23 -10.55
C ALA A 160 -9.75 -25.99 -9.68
N GLN A 161 -9.28 -26.68 -8.62
CA GLN A 161 -10.04 -27.51 -7.68
C GLN A 161 -9.46 -27.32 -6.28
N PRO A 162 -10.26 -27.50 -5.20
CA PRO A 162 -9.79 -27.31 -3.84
C PRO A 162 -8.82 -28.41 -3.39
N THR A 163 -7.92 -28.07 -2.47
CA THR A 163 -7.10 -29.02 -1.72
C THR A 163 -7.49 -28.99 -0.24
N SER A 164 -7.10 -30.04 0.51
CA SER A 164 -7.29 -30.08 1.97
C SER A 164 -6.60 -28.93 2.71
N ASP A 165 -5.57 -28.33 2.10
CA ASP A 165 -4.84 -27.20 2.69
C ASP A 165 -5.76 -25.98 2.90
N SER A 166 -6.80 -25.83 2.06
CA SER A 166 -7.78 -24.75 2.18
C SER A 166 -8.59 -24.82 3.48
N ILE A 167 -8.91 -26.03 3.95
CA ILE A 167 -9.63 -26.27 5.21
C ILE A 167 -8.75 -25.85 6.39
N VAL A 168 -7.48 -26.30 6.40
CA VAL A 168 -6.52 -25.98 7.45
C VAL A 168 -6.34 -24.47 7.62
N VAL A 169 -6.19 -23.76 6.50
CA VAL A 169 -6.04 -22.29 6.52
C VAL A 169 -7.33 -21.61 6.99
N ALA A 170 -8.50 -22.02 6.48
CA ALA A 170 -9.77 -21.42 6.87
C ALA A 170 -10.07 -21.60 8.37
N GLU A 171 -9.84 -22.80 8.92
CA GLU A 171 -10.02 -23.08 10.36
C GLU A 171 -9.07 -22.24 11.21
N GLU A 172 -7.81 -22.10 10.79
CA GLU A 172 -6.84 -21.30 11.52
C GLU A 172 -7.17 -19.81 11.50
N LEU A 173 -7.66 -19.28 10.38
CA LEU A 173 -8.15 -17.90 10.29
C LEU A 173 -9.38 -17.69 11.18
N SER A 174 -10.34 -18.63 11.17
CA SER A 174 -11.51 -18.59 12.04
C SER A 174 -11.11 -18.58 13.52
N ARG A 175 -10.17 -19.44 13.91
CA ARG A 175 -9.65 -19.49 15.28
C ARG A 175 -8.94 -18.20 15.68
N ARG A 176 -8.15 -17.59 14.78
CA ARG A 176 -7.36 -16.38 15.07
C ARG A 176 -8.18 -15.10 15.12
N PHE A 177 -9.12 -14.93 14.20
CA PHE A 177 -9.84 -13.67 14.01
C PHE A 177 -11.31 -13.72 14.41
N GLY A 178 -11.84 -14.89 14.78
CA GLY A 178 -13.20 -15.05 15.32
C GLY A 178 -14.33 -14.90 14.30
N LEU A 179 -14.01 -14.93 13.00
CA LEU A 179 -15.01 -14.89 11.92
C LEU A 179 -15.29 -16.30 11.39
N PRO A 180 -16.55 -16.63 11.06
CA PRO A 180 -16.96 -18.02 10.81
C PRO A 180 -16.67 -18.52 9.39
N GLN A 181 -16.51 -17.64 8.40
CA GLN A 181 -16.35 -18.00 6.99
C GLN A 181 -15.26 -17.16 6.34
N TRP A 182 -14.50 -17.79 5.44
CA TRP A 182 -13.36 -17.19 4.78
C TRP A 182 -13.39 -17.49 3.28
N ARG A 183 -12.94 -16.51 2.50
CA ARG A 183 -12.69 -16.61 1.08
C ARG A 183 -11.29 -16.08 0.81
N PHE A 184 -10.53 -16.79 -0.01
CA PHE A 184 -9.16 -16.41 -0.36
C PHE A 184 -9.15 -15.57 -1.63
N CYS A 185 -8.24 -14.60 -1.66
CA CYS A 185 -7.95 -13.74 -2.81
C CYS A 185 -6.44 -13.78 -3.07
N ASN A 186 -6.02 -13.32 -4.25
CA ASN A 186 -4.61 -13.24 -4.62
C ASN A 186 -3.96 -11.92 -4.20
N SER A 187 -4.76 -10.93 -3.79
CA SER A 187 -4.27 -9.63 -3.35
C SER A 187 -5.22 -8.95 -2.35
N GLY A 188 -4.69 -7.94 -1.64
CA GLY A 188 -5.52 -7.05 -0.83
C GLY A 188 -6.52 -6.24 -1.68
N THR A 189 -6.16 -5.87 -2.91
CA THR A 189 -7.06 -5.19 -3.87
C THR A 189 -8.28 -6.05 -4.20
N GLU A 190 -8.09 -7.34 -4.45
CA GLU A 190 -9.20 -8.26 -4.71
C GLU A 190 -10.09 -8.43 -3.47
N ALA A 191 -9.48 -8.53 -2.28
CA ALA A 191 -10.22 -8.68 -1.04
C ALA A 191 -11.14 -7.48 -0.76
N THR A 192 -10.65 -6.25 -0.96
CA THR A 192 -11.45 -5.04 -0.77
C THR A 192 -12.50 -4.87 -1.88
N MET A 193 -12.17 -5.24 -3.11
CA MET A 193 -13.12 -5.26 -4.24
C MET A 193 -14.29 -6.20 -3.97
N ASP A 194 -14.01 -7.46 -3.60
CA ASP A 194 -15.03 -8.45 -3.27
C ASP A 194 -15.88 -8.00 -2.07
N ALA A 195 -15.27 -7.41 -1.04
CA ALA A 195 -15.99 -6.88 0.11
C ALA A 195 -16.97 -5.75 -0.27
N VAL A 196 -16.54 -4.82 -1.12
CA VAL A 196 -17.40 -3.75 -1.63
C VAL A 196 -18.57 -4.33 -2.42
N HIS A 197 -18.30 -5.24 -3.35
CA HIS A 197 -19.35 -5.88 -4.16
C HIS A 197 -20.37 -6.63 -3.30
N LEU A 198 -19.90 -7.42 -2.35
CA LEU A 198 -20.75 -8.18 -1.43
C LEU A 198 -21.65 -7.25 -0.62
N MET A 199 -21.10 -6.16 -0.07
CA MET A 199 -21.87 -5.21 0.73
C MET A 199 -22.90 -4.44 -0.09
N ARG A 200 -22.60 -4.11 -1.35
CA ARG A 200 -23.60 -3.52 -2.26
C ARG A 200 -24.77 -4.46 -2.50
N VAL A 201 -24.50 -5.74 -2.77
CA VAL A 201 -25.56 -6.76 -2.97
C VAL A 201 -26.41 -6.94 -1.71
N ILE A 202 -25.79 -6.98 -0.54
CA ILE A 202 -26.51 -7.18 0.74
C ILE A 202 -27.37 -5.95 1.09
N THR A 203 -26.86 -4.74 0.86
CA THR A 203 -27.50 -3.51 1.37
C THR A 203 -28.34 -2.77 0.34
N GLY A 204 -28.13 -3.02 -0.96
CA GLY A 204 -28.72 -2.26 -2.06
C GLY A 204 -28.23 -0.81 -2.15
N ARG A 205 -27.08 -0.47 -1.54
CA ARG A 205 -26.54 0.90 -1.49
C ARG A 205 -25.32 1.05 -2.39
N ASP A 206 -25.26 2.13 -3.16
CA ASP A 206 -24.15 2.38 -4.08
C ASP A 206 -22.95 3.04 -3.42
N LEU A 207 -23.21 3.93 -2.45
CA LEU A 207 -22.21 4.78 -1.81
C LEU A 207 -21.45 4.03 -0.71
N ILE A 208 -20.14 4.29 -0.66
CA ILE A 208 -19.25 3.84 0.41
C ILE A 208 -18.60 5.04 1.09
N ILE A 209 -18.20 4.87 2.35
CA ILE A 209 -17.42 5.87 3.08
C ILE A 209 -15.96 5.43 3.06
N LYS A 210 -15.07 6.31 2.60
CA LYS A 210 -13.61 6.12 2.60
C LYS A 210 -12.95 7.28 3.34
N VAL A 211 -11.90 6.98 4.09
CA VAL A 211 -11.07 8.01 4.73
C VAL A 211 -10.11 8.60 3.69
N GLU A 212 -10.04 9.93 3.64
CA GLU A 212 -9.12 10.68 2.79
C GLU A 212 -7.66 10.22 3.01
N GLY A 213 -6.90 10.01 1.94
CA GLY A 213 -5.51 9.55 2.00
C GLY A 213 -5.31 8.06 2.30
N SER A 214 -6.38 7.29 2.57
CA SER A 214 -6.24 5.84 2.78
C SER A 214 -6.01 5.07 1.47
N TYR A 215 -5.19 4.02 1.52
CA TYR A 215 -4.99 3.06 0.43
C TYR A 215 -5.72 1.75 0.73
N ASN A 216 -6.61 1.33 -0.18
CA ASN A 216 -7.40 0.10 -0.04
C ASN A 216 -7.32 -0.76 -1.31
N GLY A 217 -6.24 -0.62 -2.08
CA GLY A 217 -6.08 -1.25 -3.39
C GLY A 217 -6.30 -0.28 -4.55
N HIS A 218 -6.10 -0.78 -5.76
CA HIS A 218 -6.11 0.01 -7.00
C HIS A 218 -7.35 -0.25 -7.87
N HIS A 219 -8.47 -0.67 -7.26
CA HIS A 219 -9.75 -0.84 -7.97
C HIS A 219 -10.60 0.44 -7.87
N ASP A 220 -11.42 0.69 -8.89
CA ASP A 220 -12.08 1.98 -9.12
C ASP A 220 -12.87 2.52 -7.92
N SER A 221 -13.54 1.64 -7.17
CA SER A 221 -14.36 2.07 -6.03
C SER A 221 -13.56 2.70 -4.89
N VAL A 222 -12.25 2.42 -4.78
CA VAL A 222 -11.40 2.92 -3.68
C VAL A 222 -10.14 3.63 -4.15
N ALA A 223 -9.85 3.62 -5.45
CA ALA A 223 -8.74 4.32 -6.09
C ALA A 223 -9.01 5.83 -6.25
N ILE A 224 -9.54 6.45 -5.21
CA ILE A 224 -9.92 7.86 -5.15
C ILE A 224 -9.19 8.47 -3.95
N SER A 225 -8.51 9.60 -4.15
CA SER A 225 -7.87 10.35 -3.07
C SER A 225 -6.96 9.51 -2.17
N ILE A 226 -5.93 8.87 -2.75
CA ILE A 226 -4.98 7.99 -2.04
C ILE A 226 -3.70 8.76 -1.62
N PHE A 227 -3.04 9.44 -2.56
CA PHE A 227 -1.89 10.30 -2.30
C PHE A 227 -2.10 11.62 -3.01
N ARG A 228 -2.02 12.71 -2.27
CA ARG A 228 -2.23 14.06 -2.77
C ARG A 228 -1.16 14.98 -2.22
N SER A 229 -0.70 15.89 -3.06
CA SER A 229 0.03 17.06 -2.58
C SER A 229 -0.88 17.89 -1.67
N ALA A 230 -0.29 18.72 -0.81
CA ALA A 230 -1.06 19.52 0.14
C ALA A 230 -2.07 20.44 -0.58
N GLU A 231 -1.73 20.85 -1.80
CA GLU A 231 -2.50 21.72 -2.67
C GLU A 231 -3.72 21.00 -3.30
N GLU A 232 -3.67 19.67 -3.43
CA GLU A 232 -4.73 18.87 -4.07
C GLU A 232 -5.74 18.25 -3.08
N LEU A 233 -5.48 18.36 -1.78
CA LEU A 233 -6.37 17.82 -0.74
C LEU A 233 -7.71 18.56 -0.66
N GLY A 234 -7.72 19.85 -1.03
CA GLY A 234 -8.84 20.74 -0.75
C GLY A 234 -8.96 21.09 0.74
N PRO A 235 -10.03 21.79 1.15
CA PRO A 235 -10.22 22.21 2.54
C PRO A 235 -10.53 21.02 3.46
N ALA A 236 -10.08 21.09 4.71
CA ALA A 236 -10.16 19.97 5.67
C ALA A 236 -11.59 19.49 5.99
N ASP A 237 -12.58 20.39 5.92
CA ASP A 237 -14.00 20.09 6.13
C ASP A 237 -14.68 19.56 4.87
N LYS A 238 -14.07 19.72 3.70
CA LYS A 238 -14.62 19.29 2.41
C LYS A 238 -13.49 18.96 1.42
N PRO A 239 -12.76 17.84 1.65
CA PRO A 239 -11.67 17.47 0.78
C PRO A 239 -12.16 17.24 -0.65
N TRP A 240 -11.29 17.50 -1.62
CA TRP A 240 -11.63 17.26 -3.01
C TRP A 240 -11.62 15.77 -3.32
N ARG A 241 -12.72 15.30 -3.91
CA ARG A 241 -12.81 13.94 -4.46
C ARG A 241 -12.13 13.94 -5.81
N THR A 242 -10.92 13.44 -5.85
CA THR A 242 -10.18 13.42 -7.10
C THR A 242 -9.74 11.98 -7.43
N PRO A 243 -10.11 11.49 -8.62
CA PRO A 243 -9.78 10.13 -9.04
C PRO A 243 -8.27 9.93 -9.19
N GLY A 244 -7.83 8.68 -9.05
CA GLY A 244 -6.50 8.27 -9.47
C GLY A 244 -6.32 8.40 -10.99
N ALA A 245 -5.07 8.42 -11.45
CA ALA A 245 -4.78 8.45 -12.88
C ALA A 245 -5.45 7.27 -13.60
N GLY A 246 -6.18 7.55 -14.69
CA GLY A 246 -6.91 6.54 -15.45
C GLY A 246 -8.31 6.19 -14.94
N ILE A 247 -8.73 6.73 -13.79
CA ILE A 247 -10.09 6.55 -13.25
C ILE A 247 -10.99 7.68 -13.77
N PRO A 248 -12.09 7.40 -14.50
CA PRO A 248 -13.01 8.41 -14.99
C PRO A 248 -13.65 9.24 -13.87
N GLN A 249 -13.90 10.52 -14.12
CA GLN A 249 -14.61 11.38 -13.16
C GLN A 249 -16.04 10.89 -12.89
N ALA A 250 -16.65 10.18 -13.85
CA ALA A 250 -18.00 9.64 -13.72
C ALA A 250 -18.14 8.55 -12.63
N ILE A 251 -17.02 7.97 -12.19
CA ILE A 251 -16.99 6.94 -11.13
C ILE A 251 -16.33 7.44 -9.83
N ALA A 252 -16.06 8.75 -9.73
CA ALA A 252 -15.43 9.42 -8.58
C ALA A 252 -16.40 10.27 -7.74
#